data_AF-A0A7T1HJC8-F1
#
_entry.id   AF-A0A7T1HJC8-F1
#
_cell.length_a   1.000
_cell.length_b   1.000
_cell.length_c   1.000
_cell.angle_alpha   90.00
_cell.angle_beta   90.00
_cell.angle_gamma   90.00
#
_symmetry.space_group_name_H-M   'P 1'
#
loop_
_entity.id
_entity.type
_entity.pdbx_description
1 polymer ?
#
loop_
_entity_poly.entity_id
_entity_poly.type
_entity_poly.pdbx_seq_one_letter_code
_entity_poly.pdbx_strand_id
1 'polypeptide(L)'
;MLRLSELRLPLDHTDDELRQAVLKRLGLPARSLRALKLVRRSVDARNKDAIRFSYSLDLEVDDPKALLQRWRKDPHLRPAPDTTYRFVAQLMPGELQRPERPIVIGAGPCGYFAALVLAQMGLRPLLLERGKPIKERTSDTFGFWRGQRPFDPESNVQFGEGGAGTFSDGKLYSQVRDPRHLGRKVLEELVACGANPEILTLHHPHIGTFKLATVVRGLRSRIEALGGEIRFRSEVVRLEIEADPGGRRVCGVELADGSCLQARHVVLAVGHSARDTFASLHRDGVLLEPKPFSIGVRLEHPQSLIDSARWGPCAGHPRLGAAEYKLVHHLDDGRSVYSFCMCPGGLVVAAASEPGHLVTNGMSQHSRNERNANSGIVVGLELEDLLPYGRGQGDPLAGVAFQRHWEAKAFALGGGSYRAPVQRLDDFLAGRGRSRPPGSIQPSYAPGTTPADLSACLPDFAVAALREAIPAFERSIPGYAMGEALLTGVETRTSSPVRIPRGPDLQSLNTRGLYPAGEGAGYAGGILSAGIDGIRVAEAVASSLLRTGPQCRSTAPP
;
A
#
# COMPACT_ATOMS: atom_id res chain seq x y z
N MET A 1 -25.85 -1.92 20.43
CA MET A 1 -25.90 -1.14 19.18
C MET A 1 -26.30 -2.04 18.02
N LEU A 2 -26.99 -1.50 17.01
CA LEU A 2 -27.35 -2.20 15.77
C LEU A 2 -26.70 -1.52 14.57
N ARG A 3 -26.31 -2.27 13.53
CA ARG A 3 -25.82 -1.74 12.27
C ARG A 3 -26.92 -1.76 11.21
N LEU A 4 -27.25 -0.58 10.68
CA LEU A 4 -28.07 -0.41 9.48
C LEU A 4 -27.15 -0.15 8.28
N SER A 5 -27.20 -1.00 7.25
CA SER A 5 -26.39 -0.87 6.03
C SER A 5 -27.24 -0.41 4.84
N GLU A 6 -26.60 0.08 3.77
CA GLU A 6 -27.24 0.43 2.48
C GLU A 6 -28.36 1.49 2.56
N LEU A 7 -28.32 2.40 3.54
CA LEU A 7 -29.26 3.53 3.58
C LEU A 7 -28.83 4.58 2.54
N ARG A 8 -29.68 4.84 1.54
CA ARG A 8 -29.33 5.73 0.41
C ARG A 8 -30.01 7.09 0.51
N LEU A 9 -29.23 8.16 0.32
CA LEU A 9 -29.73 9.54 0.28
C LEU A 9 -29.14 10.32 -0.91
N PRO A 10 -29.84 11.36 -1.42
CA PRO A 10 -29.31 12.29 -2.43
C PRO A 10 -28.01 12.97 -2.00
N LEU A 11 -27.27 13.61 -2.91
CA LEU A 11 -25.99 14.24 -2.57
C LEU A 11 -26.11 15.42 -1.60
N ASP A 12 -27.17 16.21 -1.71
CA ASP A 12 -27.34 17.47 -0.96
C ASP A 12 -28.09 17.32 0.37
N HIS A 13 -28.36 16.09 0.82
CA HIS A 13 -29.04 15.91 2.11
C HIS A 13 -28.22 16.46 3.28
N THR A 14 -28.94 17.01 4.24
CA THR A 14 -28.45 17.45 5.55
C THR A 14 -28.29 16.28 6.53
N ASP A 15 -27.54 16.49 7.60
CA ASP A 15 -27.39 15.48 8.66
C ASP A 15 -28.73 15.16 9.37
N ASP A 16 -29.64 16.14 9.46
CA ASP A 16 -30.99 15.88 9.98
C ASP A 16 -31.77 14.96 9.04
N GLU A 17 -31.72 15.18 7.72
CA GLU A 17 -32.37 14.30 6.74
C GLU A 17 -31.81 12.87 6.79
N LEU A 18 -30.52 12.68 7.07
CA LEU A 18 -29.94 11.36 7.33
C LEU A 18 -30.57 10.70 8.56
N ARG A 19 -30.71 11.45 9.66
CA ARG A 19 -31.36 10.98 10.88
C ARG A 19 -32.84 10.65 10.64
N GLN A 20 -33.58 11.52 9.96
CA GLN A 20 -34.99 11.29 9.61
C GLN A 20 -35.15 10.07 8.70
N ALA A 21 -34.22 9.85 7.75
CA ALA A 21 -34.24 8.67 6.90
C ALA A 21 -34.10 7.36 7.70
N VAL A 22 -33.26 7.34 8.75
CA VAL A 22 -33.17 6.20 9.68
C VAL A 22 -34.48 5.98 10.43
N LEU A 23 -35.03 7.03 11.04
CA LEU A 23 -36.28 6.95 11.80
C LEU A 23 -37.43 6.44 10.93
N LYS A 24 -37.57 7.00 9.71
CA LYS A 24 -38.56 6.57 8.72
C LYS A 24 -38.35 5.13 8.28
N ARG A 25 -37.10 4.72 7.98
CA ARG A 25 -36.77 3.37 7.52
C ARG A 25 -37.08 2.29 8.55
N LEU A 26 -36.90 2.60 9.83
CA LEU A 26 -37.09 1.64 10.92
C LEU A 26 -38.43 1.80 11.66
N GLY A 27 -39.21 2.83 11.33
CA GLY A 27 -40.47 3.15 11.99
C GLY A 27 -40.28 3.46 13.48
N LEU A 28 -39.27 4.25 13.81
CA LEU A 28 -38.89 4.62 15.17
C LEU A 28 -39.35 6.05 15.52
N PRO A 29 -39.86 6.29 16.74
CA PRO A 29 -40.03 7.66 17.23
C PRO A 29 -38.66 8.28 17.50
N ALA A 30 -38.54 9.60 17.33
CA ALA A 30 -37.27 10.32 17.43
C ALA A 30 -36.52 10.10 18.76
N ARG A 31 -37.26 9.94 19.87
CA ARG A 31 -36.73 9.67 21.22
C ARG A 31 -36.02 8.31 21.35
N SER A 32 -36.38 7.34 20.51
CA SER A 32 -35.86 5.98 20.62
C SER A 32 -34.55 5.74 19.89
N LEU A 33 -34.06 6.72 19.14
CA LEU A 33 -32.72 6.74 18.56
C LEU A 33 -31.82 7.65 19.39
N ARG A 34 -31.07 7.08 20.34
CA ARG A 34 -30.22 7.83 21.26
C ARG A 34 -28.99 8.40 20.57
N ALA A 35 -28.33 7.58 19.76
CA ALA A 35 -27.14 7.98 19.02
C ALA A 35 -27.09 7.32 17.65
N LEU A 36 -26.45 8.02 16.72
CA LEU A 36 -26.19 7.58 15.35
C LEU A 36 -24.72 7.80 15.06
N LYS A 37 -24.00 6.73 14.72
CA LYS A 37 -22.57 6.77 14.38
C LYS A 37 -22.39 6.34 12.94
N LEU A 38 -21.77 7.20 12.14
CA LEU A 38 -21.37 6.85 10.78
C LEU A 38 -20.26 5.78 10.82
N VAL A 39 -20.50 4.65 10.16
CA VAL A 39 -19.52 3.56 10.01
C VAL A 39 -18.91 3.61 8.63
N ARG A 40 -19.73 3.81 7.59
CA ARG A 40 -19.26 3.86 6.21
C ARG A 40 -20.14 4.77 5.37
N ARG A 41 -19.53 5.55 4.47
CA ARG A 41 -20.16 6.28 3.38
C ARG A 41 -19.51 5.89 2.07
N SER A 42 -20.31 5.42 1.12
CA SER A 42 -19.89 5.18 -0.27
C SER A 42 -20.71 6.02 -1.23
N VAL A 43 -20.19 6.18 -2.45
CA VAL A 43 -20.89 6.84 -3.55
C VAL A 43 -21.50 5.74 -4.43
N ASP A 44 -22.81 5.81 -4.65
CA ASP A 44 -23.52 5.02 -5.65
C ASP A 44 -23.69 5.88 -6.91
N ALA A 45 -22.81 5.66 -7.88
CA ALA A 45 -22.77 6.39 -9.15
C ALA A 45 -23.16 5.51 -10.36
N ARG A 46 -23.97 4.46 -10.13
CA ARG A 46 -24.48 3.61 -11.22
C ARG A 46 -25.41 4.38 -12.17
N ASN A 47 -26.14 5.35 -11.64
CA ASN A 47 -26.89 6.32 -12.41
C ASN A 47 -26.24 7.71 -12.23
N LYS A 48 -25.63 8.24 -13.30
CA LYS A 48 -24.90 9.52 -13.27
C LYS A 48 -25.83 10.73 -13.08
N ASP A 49 -27.10 10.61 -13.43
CA ASP A 49 -28.10 11.66 -13.27
C ASP A 49 -28.75 11.65 -11.87
N ALA A 50 -28.47 10.62 -11.07
CA ALA A 50 -29.05 10.44 -9.74
C ALA A 50 -28.04 9.79 -8.77
N ILE A 51 -26.85 10.39 -8.68
CA ILE A 51 -25.81 9.92 -7.76
C ILE A 51 -26.32 10.05 -6.31
N ARG A 52 -26.06 9.02 -5.50
CA ARG A 52 -26.48 8.96 -4.10
C ARG A 52 -25.33 8.57 -3.19
N PHE A 53 -25.40 8.98 -1.93
CA PHE A 53 -24.60 8.37 -0.88
C PHE A 53 -25.28 7.11 -0.36
N SER A 54 -24.50 6.06 -0.11
CA SER A 54 -24.94 4.87 0.61
C SER A 54 -24.23 4.79 1.95
N TYR A 55 -25.00 4.62 3.02
CA TYR A 55 -24.54 4.70 4.39
C TYR A 55 -24.62 3.36 5.11
N SER A 56 -23.61 3.09 5.93
CA SER A 56 -23.68 2.15 7.04
C SER A 56 -23.56 2.91 8.35
N LEU A 57 -24.50 2.68 9.26
CA LEU A 57 -24.66 3.43 10.50
C LEU A 57 -24.77 2.45 11.67
N ASP A 58 -24.06 2.72 12.76
CA ASP A 58 -24.32 2.07 14.05
C ASP A 58 -25.29 2.93 14.85
N LEU A 59 -26.35 2.29 15.34
CA LEU A 59 -27.49 2.90 15.99
C LEU A 59 -27.53 2.46 17.45
N GLU A 60 -27.62 3.45 18.35
CA GLU A 60 -27.98 3.22 19.74
C GLU A 60 -29.47 3.50 19.90
N VAL A 61 -30.22 2.46 20.27
CA VAL A 61 -31.68 2.49 20.39
C VAL A 61 -32.10 1.94 21.75
N ASP A 62 -33.27 2.34 22.25
CA ASP A 62 -33.78 1.92 23.56
C ASP A 62 -33.91 0.40 23.70
N ASP A 63 -34.55 -0.24 22.70
CA ASP A 63 -34.77 -1.69 22.68
C ASP A 63 -34.24 -2.32 21.37
N PRO A 64 -32.93 -2.64 21.31
CA PRO A 64 -32.34 -3.23 20.13
C PRO A 64 -32.86 -4.65 19.85
N LYS A 65 -33.31 -5.40 20.87
CA LYS A 65 -33.79 -6.77 20.70
C LYS A 65 -35.16 -6.78 20.02
N ALA A 66 -36.10 -5.96 20.49
CA ALA A 66 -37.41 -5.84 19.86
C ALA A 66 -37.29 -5.34 18.41
N LEU A 67 -36.39 -4.38 18.16
CA LEU A 67 -36.17 -3.86 16.81
C LEU A 67 -35.59 -4.93 15.87
N LEU A 68 -34.60 -5.71 16.32
CA LEU A 68 -34.08 -6.85 15.54
C LEU A 68 -35.15 -7.90 15.28
N GLN A 69 -36.01 -8.20 16.26
CA GLN A 69 -37.09 -9.17 16.09
C GLN A 69 -38.11 -8.71 15.05
N ARG A 70 -38.50 -7.42 15.08
CA ARG A 70 -39.38 -6.79 14.09
C ARG A 70 -38.80 -6.85 12.67
N TRP A 71 -37.49 -6.69 12.54
CA TRP A 71 -36.78 -6.63 11.26
C TRP A 71 -35.92 -7.89 10.99
N ARG A 72 -36.26 -9.05 11.56
CA ARG A 72 -35.43 -10.28 11.49
C ARG A 72 -35.11 -10.81 10.09
N LYS A 73 -35.94 -10.45 9.09
CA LYS A 73 -35.77 -10.84 7.68
C LYS A 73 -34.96 -9.80 6.87
N ASP A 74 -34.63 -8.68 7.48
CA ASP A 74 -33.91 -7.59 6.83
C ASP A 74 -32.40 -7.81 6.94
N PRO A 75 -31.70 -8.13 5.84
CA PRO A 75 -30.25 -8.38 5.88
C PRO A 75 -29.45 -7.12 6.19
N HIS A 76 -30.07 -5.94 6.10
CA HIS A 76 -29.39 -4.66 6.31
C HIS A 76 -29.38 -4.20 7.77
N LEU A 77 -30.23 -4.77 8.64
CA LEU A 77 -30.23 -4.50 10.07
C LEU A 77 -29.71 -5.70 10.85
N ARG A 78 -28.55 -5.54 11.49
CA ARG A 78 -27.89 -6.62 12.25
C ARG A 78 -27.28 -6.10 13.55
N PRO A 79 -26.90 -6.96 14.51
CA PRO A 79 -26.02 -6.53 15.60
C PRO A 79 -24.76 -5.86 15.04
N ALA A 80 -24.35 -4.73 15.63
CA ALA A 80 -23.08 -4.12 15.25
C ALA A 80 -21.92 -5.06 15.64
N PRO A 81 -20.98 -5.36 14.73
CA PRO A 81 -19.83 -6.20 15.06
C PRO A 81 -18.93 -5.50 16.07
N ASP A 82 -18.34 -6.28 16.99
CA ASP A 82 -17.27 -5.80 17.86
C ASP A 82 -15.97 -5.70 17.05
N THR A 83 -15.51 -4.47 16.82
CA THR A 83 -14.27 -4.19 16.08
C THR A 83 -13.10 -3.89 17.01
N THR A 84 -13.23 -4.13 18.31
CA THR A 84 -12.18 -3.85 19.30
C THR A 84 -11.01 -4.79 19.09
N TYR A 85 -9.81 -4.22 18.92
CA TYR A 85 -8.59 -5.00 18.86
C TYR A 85 -8.28 -5.64 20.22
N ARG A 86 -7.93 -6.94 20.22
CA ARG A 86 -7.56 -7.69 21.42
C ARG A 86 -6.12 -8.15 21.30
N PHE A 87 -5.28 -7.72 22.24
CA PHE A 87 -3.88 -8.15 22.31
C PHE A 87 -3.79 -9.65 22.58
N VAL A 88 -2.90 -10.34 21.86
CA VAL A 88 -2.68 -11.79 22.04
C VAL A 88 -1.75 -12.11 23.22
N ALA A 89 -1.03 -11.10 23.71
CA ALA A 89 -0.10 -11.20 24.82
C ALA A 89 0.15 -9.81 25.42
N GLN A 90 0.58 -9.76 26.68
CA GLN A 90 0.97 -8.52 27.35
C GLN A 90 2.09 -8.86 28.34
N LEU A 91 3.21 -8.14 28.28
CA LEU A 91 4.26 -8.23 29.29
C LEU A 91 3.76 -7.62 30.61
N MET A 92 3.81 -8.37 31.71
CA MET A 92 3.29 -7.91 32.99
C MET A 92 4.30 -6.96 33.69
N PRO A 93 3.84 -5.86 34.30
CA PRO A 93 4.72 -5.00 35.11
C PRO A 93 5.38 -5.81 36.24
N GLY A 94 6.72 -5.78 36.33
CA GLY A 94 7.47 -6.44 37.40
C GLY A 94 8.08 -7.80 37.07
N GLU A 95 7.94 -8.31 35.84
CA GLU A 95 8.68 -9.49 35.41
C GLU A 95 10.20 -9.27 35.49
N LEU A 96 10.87 -10.07 36.33
CA LEU A 96 12.28 -9.94 36.69
C LEU A 96 13.23 -10.19 35.50
N GLN A 97 12.84 -11.09 34.59
CA GLN A 97 13.61 -11.43 33.40
C GLN A 97 12.91 -10.88 32.16
N ARG A 98 13.49 -9.83 31.58
CA ARG A 98 12.96 -9.24 30.36
C ARG A 98 13.27 -10.15 29.17
N PRO A 99 12.31 -10.37 28.26
CA PRO A 99 12.59 -11.10 27.03
C PRO A 99 13.61 -10.35 26.17
N GLU A 100 14.30 -11.10 25.33
CA GLU A 100 15.16 -10.55 24.28
C GLU A 100 14.36 -9.58 23.40
N ARG A 101 14.98 -8.45 23.01
CA ARG A 101 14.30 -7.41 22.24
C ARG A 101 14.13 -7.91 20.79
N PRO A 102 12.90 -7.94 20.24
CA PRO A 102 12.71 -8.26 18.83
C PRO A 102 13.22 -7.12 17.93
N ILE A 103 13.84 -7.48 16.80
CA ILE A 103 14.26 -6.54 15.77
C ILE A 103 13.21 -6.47 14.66
N VAL A 104 12.94 -5.25 14.18
CA VAL A 104 12.09 -4.99 13.01
C VAL A 104 12.92 -4.25 11.96
N ILE A 105 13.02 -4.79 10.75
CA ILE A 105 13.81 -4.18 9.66
C ILE A 105 12.84 -3.52 8.67
N GLY A 106 12.94 -2.19 8.54
CA GLY A 106 12.17 -1.34 7.65
C GLY A 106 11.07 -0.53 8.37
N ALA A 107 11.04 0.79 8.15
CA ALA A 107 10.07 1.73 8.70
C ALA A 107 8.88 2.01 7.74
N GLY A 108 8.51 1.03 6.91
CA GLY A 108 7.28 1.08 6.12
C GLY A 108 6.02 0.80 6.96
N PRO A 109 4.81 0.81 6.36
CA PRO A 109 3.57 0.51 7.08
C PRO A 109 3.61 -0.83 7.83
N CYS A 110 4.16 -1.88 7.23
CA CYS A 110 4.30 -3.18 7.88
C CYS A 110 5.18 -3.12 9.13
N GLY A 111 6.41 -2.61 9.00
CA GLY A 111 7.33 -2.52 10.13
C GLY A 111 6.86 -1.58 11.23
N TYR A 112 6.22 -0.46 10.87
CA TYR A 112 5.65 0.44 11.87
C TYR A 112 4.52 -0.20 12.67
N PHE A 113 3.60 -0.91 12.02
CA PHE A 113 2.53 -1.60 12.75
C PHE A 113 3.05 -2.80 13.54
N ALA A 114 4.07 -3.50 13.05
CA ALA A 114 4.73 -4.55 13.81
C ALA A 114 5.37 -3.97 15.09
N ALA A 115 6.20 -2.93 14.96
CA ALA A 115 6.85 -2.29 16.10
C ALA A 115 5.84 -1.63 17.06
N LEU A 116 4.79 -0.97 16.56
CA LEU A 116 3.76 -0.37 17.39
C LEU A 116 3.04 -1.41 18.24
N VAL A 117 2.61 -2.53 17.65
CA VAL A 117 1.90 -3.57 18.39
C VAL A 117 2.83 -4.27 19.39
N LEU A 118 4.07 -4.58 19.01
CA LEU A 118 5.06 -5.13 19.93
C LEU A 118 5.32 -4.18 21.11
N ALA A 119 5.44 -2.87 20.86
CA ALA A 119 5.62 -1.86 21.89
C ALA A 119 4.38 -1.72 22.80
N GLN A 120 3.17 -1.78 22.24
CA GLN A 120 1.92 -1.79 23.01
C GLN A 120 1.81 -3.02 23.94
N MET A 121 2.37 -4.17 23.53
CA MET A 121 2.50 -5.38 24.35
C MET A 121 3.66 -5.33 25.35
N GLY A 122 4.45 -4.24 25.38
CA GLY A 122 5.57 -4.04 26.30
C GLY A 122 6.91 -4.66 25.86
N LEU A 123 7.03 -5.15 24.63
CA LEU A 123 8.18 -5.92 24.14
C LEU A 123 9.36 -5.07 23.65
N ARG A 124 9.25 -3.74 23.69
CA ARG A 124 10.35 -2.77 23.41
C ARG A 124 11.17 -3.08 22.14
N PRO A 125 10.51 -3.20 20.97
CA PRO A 125 11.19 -3.57 19.73
C PRO A 125 12.28 -2.56 19.34
N LEU A 126 13.29 -3.04 18.63
CA LEU A 126 14.28 -2.21 17.93
C LEU A 126 13.96 -2.20 16.44
N LEU A 127 13.51 -1.05 15.91
CA LEU A 127 13.26 -0.86 14.49
C LEU A 127 14.49 -0.23 13.83
N LEU A 128 14.96 -0.86 12.75
CA LEU A 128 16.11 -0.42 11.95
C LEU A 128 15.63 0.00 10.56
N GLU A 129 15.97 1.22 10.14
CA GLU A 129 15.62 1.78 8.83
C GLU A 129 16.88 2.27 8.12
N ARG A 130 17.09 1.80 6.87
CA ARG A 130 18.25 2.20 6.06
C ARG A 130 18.21 3.70 5.70
N GLY A 131 17.03 4.23 5.43
CA GLY A 131 16.88 5.61 5.01
C GLY A 131 16.75 6.60 6.17
N LYS A 132 16.42 7.84 5.80
CA LYS A 132 16.43 8.99 6.71
C LYS A 132 15.06 9.24 7.38
N PRO A 133 15.04 9.99 8.51
CA PRO A 133 13.82 10.55 9.06
C PRO A 133 13.08 11.42 8.03
N ILE A 134 11.76 11.54 8.17
CA ILE A 134 10.86 12.05 7.13
C ILE A 134 11.20 13.48 6.68
N LYS A 135 11.68 14.33 7.59
CA LYS A 135 12.01 15.73 7.27
C LYS A 135 13.18 15.79 6.29
N GLU A 136 14.24 15.03 6.55
CA GLU A 136 15.41 14.95 5.69
C GLU A 136 15.07 14.22 4.40
N ARG A 137 14.36 13.08 4.50
CA ARG A 137 13.89 12.31 3.35
C ARG A 137 13.05 13.13 2.37
N THR A 138 12.15 13.97 2.90
CA THR A 138 11.34 14.90 2.09
C THR A 138 12.23 15.91 1.39
N SER A 139 13.22 16.47 2.08
CA SER A 139 14.17 17.41 1.47
C SER A 139 14.97 16.76 0.34
N ASP A 140 15.42 15.51 0.50
CA ASP A 140 16.18 14.79 -0.51
C ASP A 140 15.30 14.45 -1.72
N THR A 141 14.12 13.86 -1.48
CA THR A 141 13.22 13.40 -2.54
C THR A 141 12.69 14.56 -3.37
N PHE A 142 12.14 15.60 -2.73
CA PHE A 142 11.63 16.77 -3.47
C PHE A 142 12.76 17.62 -4.04
N GLY A 143 13.94 17.65 -3.38
CA GLY A 143 15.13 18.29 -3.92
C GLY A 143 15.57 17.64 -5.23
N PHE A 144 15.60 16.30 -5.27
CA PHE A 144 15.89 15.53 -6.48
C PHE A 144 14.87 15.81 -7.59
N TRP A 145 13.58 15.75 -7.29
CA TRP A 145 12.54 16.06 -8.29
C TRP A 145 12.63 17.48 -8.84
N ARG A 146 13.06 18.46 -8.03
CA ARG A 146 13.26 19.85 -8.49
C ARG A 146 14.62 20.12 -9.13
N GLY A 147 15.49 19.11 -9.26
CA GLY A 147 16.87 19.30 -9.73
C GLY A 147 17.75 20.11 -8.78
N GLN A 148 17.35 20.26 -7.52
CA GLN A 148 18.06 21.01 -6.48
C GLN A 148 19.04 20.15 -5.67
N ARG A 149 18.88 18.82 -5.72
CA ARG A 149 19.73 17.85 -5.04
C ARG A 149 20.03 16.67 -5.97
N PRO A 150 21.17 16.00 -5.82
CA PRO A 150 21.43 14.75 -6.51
C PRO A 150 20.47 13.65 -6.02
N PHE A 151 20.35 12.59 -6.83
CA PHE A 151 19.66 11.38 -6.43
C PHE A 151 20.43 10.68 -5.28
N ASP A 152 19.72 10.32 -4.21
CA ASP A 152 20.26 9.58 -3.07
C ASP A 152 19.66 8.16 -3.03
N PRO A 153 20.46 7.09 -3.24
CA PRO A 153 19.96 5.72 -3.25
C PRO A 153 19.44 5.24 -1.90
N GLU A 154 19.81 5.90 -0.79
CA GLU A 154 19.36 5.56 0.57
C GLU A 154 18.22 6.44 1.08
N SER A 155 17.90 7.54 0.40
CA SER A 155 16.88 8.52 0.82
C SER A 155 16.05 8.99 -0.37
N ASN A 156 14.99 8.24 -0.66
CA ASN A 156 14.18 8.44 -1.87
C ASN A 156 12.73 8.00 -1.66
N VAL A 157 11.97 7.86 -2.76
CA VAL A 157 10.57 7.44 -2.74
C VAL A 157 10.36 6.08 -2.09
N GLN A 158 11.35 5.19 -2.18
CA GLN A 158 11.26 3.83 -1.65
C GLN A 158 11.73 3.75 -0.19
N PHE A 159 12.86 4.38 0.13
CA PHE A 159 13.57 4.19 1.41
C PHE A 159 13.54 5.42 2.33
N GLY A 160 13.47 5.16 3.63
CA GLY A 160 13.33 6.13 4.71
C GLY A 160 12.01 6.03 5.47
N GLU A 161 11.82 6.95 6.42
CA GLU A 161 10.70 6.94 7.35
C GLU A 161 9.34 6.86 6.64
N GLY A 162 8.54 5.84 6.95
CA GLY A 162 7.24 5.57 6.34
C GLY A 162 7.28 4.72 5.06
N GLY A 163 8.47 4.35 4.56
CA GLY A 163 8.68 3.52 3.37
C GLY A 163 8.00 4.07 2.12
N ALA A 164 7.70 3.19 1.15
CA ALA A 164 7.08 3.56 -0.13
C ALA A 164 5.70 4.22 -0.01
N GLY A 165 5.00 4.05 1.11
CA GLY A 165 3.67 4.62 1.32
C GLY A 165 3.66 6.14 1.51
N THR A 166 4.79 6.77 1.80
CA THR A 166 4.89 8.17 2.25
C THR A 166 4.59 9.18 1.15
N PHE A 167 5.21 9.03 -0.02
CA PHE A 167 5.02 9.94 -1.15
C PHE A 167 4.01 9.36 -2.12
N SER A 168 2.78 9.17 -1.63
CA SER A 168 1.67 8.58 -2.36
C SER A 168 0.36 9.31 -2.06
N ASP A 169 -0.70 9.02 -2.81
CA ASP A 169 -2.07 9.44 -2.46
C ASP A 169 -2.52 8.87 -1.10
N GLY A 170 -1.85 7.82 -0.58
CA GLY A 170 -2.11 7.30 0.75
C GLY A 170 -3.42 6.55 0.84
N LYS A 171 -3.75 5.75 -0.17
CA LYS A 171 -5.00 4.98 -0.25
C LYS A 171 -5.03 3.86 0.80
N LEU A 172 -6.16 3.76 1.49
CA LEU A 172 -6.35 2.88 2.65
C LEU A 172 -7.53 1.92 2.47
N TYR A 173 -7.64 1.30 1.29
CA TYR A 173 -8.59 0.20 1.06
C TYR A 173 -7.86 -1.03 0.54
N SER A 174 -8.41 -2.20 0.84
CA SER A 174 -7.84 -3.48 0.44
C SER A 174 -8.96 -4.48 0.13
N GLN A 175 -8.65 -5.45 -0.73
CA GLN A 175 -9.53 -6.59 -1.01
C GLN A 175 -9.25 -7.79 -0.09
N VAL A 176 -8.26 -7.67 0.81
CA VAL A 176 -7.92 -8.72 1.78
C VAL A 176 -9.10 -8.94 2.75
N ARG A 177 -9.45 -10.21 2.96
CA ARG A 177 -10.45 -10.58 3.96
C ARG A 177 -9.89 -10.34 5.37
N ASP A 178 -10.64 -9.59 6.16
CA ASP A 178 -10.25 -9.21 7.51
C ASP A 178 -11.38 -9.50 8.53
N PRO A 179 -11.58 -10.79 8.87
CA PRO A 179 -12.63 -11.19 9.84
C PRO A 179 -12.31 -10.73 11.28
N ARG A 180 -11.06 -10.37 11.56
CA ARG A 180 -10.59 -9.91 12.87
C ARG A 180 -10.62 -8.38 13.02
N HIS A 181 -11.03 -7.66 11.96
CA HIS A 181 -11.09 -6.20 11.93
C HIS A 181 -9.74 -5.50 12.22
N LEU A 182 -8.61 -6.13 11.86
CA LEU A 182 -7.28 -5.55 12.02
C LEU A 182 -7.09 -4.27 11.20
N GLY A 183 -7.77 -4.16 10.06
CA GLY A 183 -7.81 -2.93 9.27
C GLY A 183 -8.42 -1.77 10.05
N ARG A 184 -9.40 -2.03 10.93
CA ARG A 184 -9.96 -1.01 11.81
C ARG A 184 -8.91 -0.49 12.80
N LYS A 185 -8.16 -1.41 13.42
CA LYS A 185 -7.02 -1.06 14.30
C LYS A 185 -5.99 -0.21 13.56
N VAL A 186 -5.65 -0.56 12.31
CA VAL A 186 -4.75 0.25 11.48
C VAL A 186 -5.28 1.68 11.33
N LEU A 187 -6.53 1.85 10.88
CA LEU A 187 -7.11 3.17 10.66
C LEU A 187 -7.20 4.01 11.95
N GLU A 188 -7.57 3.39 13.07
CA GLU A 188 -7.67 4.08 14.36
C GLU A 188 -6.31 4.57 14.86
N GLU A 189 -5.27 3.76 14.68
CA GLU A 189 -3.89 4.18 15.01
C GLU A 189 -3.39 5.31 14.11
N LEU A 190 -3.72 5.28 12.81
CA LEU A 190 -3.37 6.37 11.90
C LEU A 190 -4.06 7.68 12.30
N VAL A 191 -5.35 7.64 12.70
CA VAL A 191 -6.07 8.82 13.22
C VAL A 191 -5.45 9.30 14.52
N ALA A 192 -5.15 8.40 15.46
CA ALA A 192 -4.48 8.75 16.72
C ALA A 192 -3.09 9.38 16.50
N CYS A 193 -2.46 9.10 15.35
CA CYS A 193 -1.17 9.67 14.95
C CYS A 193 -1.31 10.90 14.04
N GLY A 194 -2.52 11.43 13.85
CA GLY A 194 -2.76 12.71 13.18
C GLY A 194 -3.40 12.62 11.79
N ALA A 195 -3.86 11.45 11.33
CA ALA A 195 -4.66 11.36 10.11
C ALA A 195 -6.07 11.96 10.31
N ASN A 196 -6.73 12.37 9.23
CA ASN A 196 -8.08 12.92 9.32
C ASN A 196 -9.08 11.84 9.79
N PRO A 197 -9.98 12.12 10.75
CA PRO A 197 -10.93 11.13 11.25
C PRO A 197 -11.86 10.52 10.20
N GLU A 198 -12.08 11.22 9.08
CA GLU A 198 -12.91 10.76 7.97
C GLU A 198 -12.46 9.41 7.37
N ILE A 199 -11.16 9.07 7.47
CA ILE A 199 -10.63 7.80 6.94
C ILE A 199 -11.30 6.58 7.57
N LEU A 200 -11.89 6.74 8.77
CA LEU A 200 -12.63 5.70 9.47
C LEU A 200 -14.00 5.40 8.87
N THR A 201 -14.49 6.28 7.98
CA THR A 201 -15.87 6.26 7.48
C THR A 201 -15.97 6.30 5.96
N LEU A 202 -14.95 6.75 5.23
CA LEU A 202 -14.99 6.74 3.77
C LEU A 202 -14.82 5.31 3.21
N HIS A 203 -15.50 5.02 2.10
CA HIS A 203 -15.39 3.73 1.41
C HIS A 203 -14.01 3.53 0.75
N HIS A 204 -13.48 4.57 0.10
CA HIS A 204 -12.11 4.62 -0.41
C HIS A 204 -11.35 5.76 0.30
N PRO A 205 -10.92 5.53 1.54
CA PRO A 205 -10.20 6.55 2.29
C PRO A 205 -8.80 6.77 1.71
N HIS A 206 -8.33 8.00 1.80
CA HIS A 206 -6.97 8.39 1.45
C HIS A 206 -6.45 9.45 2.44
N ILE A 207 -5.13 9.61 2.53
CA ILE A 207 -4.48 10.57 3.45
C ILE A 207 -3.82 11.72 2.67
N GLY A 208 -3.10 11.42 1.59
CA GLY A 208 -2.27 12.37 0.85
C GLY A 208 -0.87 12.60 1.44
N THR A 209 0.09 12.90 0.57
CA THR A 209 1.54 12.95 0.86
C THR A 209 1.94 13.78 2.09
N PHE A 210 1.55 15.06 2.18
CA PHE A 210 2.01 15.91 3.30
C PHE A 210 1.42 15.50 4.65
N LYS A 211 0.19 14.98 4.66
CA LYS A 211 -0.44 14.49 5.89
C LYS A 211 0.21 13.18 6.35
N LEU A 212 0.59 12.30 5.42
CA LEU A 212 1.36 11.08 5.73
C LEU A 212 2.66 11.39 6.47
N ALA A 213 3.38 12.45 6.10
CA ALA A 213 4.59 12.88 6.81
C ALA A 213 4.34 13.25 8.29
N THR A 214 3.13 13.69 8.63
CA THR A 214 2.74 13.92 10.03
C THR A 214 2.38 12.62 10.72
N VAL A 215 1.64 11.74 10.05
CA VAL A 215 1.22 10.44 10.58
C VAL A 215 2.40 9.55 10.94
N VAL A 216 3.42 9.47 10.07
CA VAL A 216 4.60 8.63 10.31
C VAL A 216 5.41 9.12 11.52
N ARG A 217 5.49 10.44 11.74
CA ARG A 217 6.12 11.01 12.95
C ARG A 217 5.31 10.69 14.20
N GLY A 218 3.98 10.69 14.11
CA GLY A 218 3.09 10.30 15.19
C GLY A 218 3.29 8.83 15.58
N LEU A 219 3.38 7.93 14.58
CA LEU A 219 3.68 6.51 14.80
C LEU A 219 5.02 6.32 15.49
N ARG A 220 6.08 6.97 15.00
CA ARG A 220 7.41 6.96 15.63
C ARG A 220 7.35 7.42 17.09
N SER A 221 6.79 8.60 17.33
CA SER A 221 6.71 9.18 18.68
C SER A 221 5.97 8.27 19.65
N ARG A 222 4.93 7.58 19.18
CA ARG A 222 4.15 6.64 19.98
C ARG A 222 4.93 5.35 20.28
N ILE A 223 5.67 4.81 19.31
CA ILE A 223 6.55 3.65 19.53
C ILE A 223 7.63 3.98 20.56
N GLU A 224 8.28 5.14 20.41
CA GLU A 224 9.31 5.63 21.34
C GLU A 224 8.73 5.84 22.76
N ALA A 225 7.55 6.44 22.88
CA ALA A 225 6.86 6.63 24.17
C ALA A 225 6.49 5.31 24.86
N LEU A 226 6.27 4.23 24.10
CA LEU A 226 6.00 2.88 24.59
C LEU A 226 7.30 2.08 24.86
N GLY A 227 8.47 2.72 24.75
CA GLY A 227 9.77 2.14 25.06
C GLY A 227 10.41 1.34 23.93
N GLY A 228 9.85 1.38 22.72
CA GLY A 228 10.51 0.95 21.50
C GLY A 228 11.60 1.94 21.08
N GLU A 229 12.49 1.49 20.20
CA GLU A 229 13.62 2.29 19.69
C GLU A 229 13.60 2.24 18.17
N ILE A 230 13.84 3.38 17.51
CA ILE A 230 13.92 3.47 16.06
C ILE A 230 15.27 4.08 15.69
N ARG A 231 16.05 3.37 14.87
CA ARG A 231 17.32 3.84 14.32
C ARG A 231 17.22 4.02 12.82
N PHE A 232 17.37 5.27 12.38
CA PHE A 232 17.50 5.62 10.97
C PHE A 232 18.95 5.52 10.52
N ARG A 233 19.18 5.47 9.21
CA ARG A 233 20.53 5.27 8.63
C ARG A 233 21.22 4.02 9.18
N SER A 234 20.42 2.98 9.41
CA SER A 234 20.85 1.70 9.99
C SER A 234 20.44 0.59 9.04
N GLU A 235 21.17 0.48 7.94
CA GLU A 235 20.97 -0.58 6.96
C GLU A 235 21.45 -1.92 7.52
N VAL A 236 20.58 -2.94 7.50
CA VAL A 236 20.97 -4.33 7.78
C VAL A 236 21.48 -4.96 6.49
N VAL A 237 22.75 -5.36 6.49
CA VAL A 237 23.43 -5.91 5.30
C VAL A 237 23.53 -7.43 5.32
N ARG A 238 23.31 -8.06 6.47
CA ARG A 238 23.37 -9.53 6.63
C ARG A 238 22.55 -10.04 7.80
N LEU A 239 22.00 -11.24 7.67
CA LEU A 239 21.48 -12.01 8.80
C LEU A 239 22.57 -12.92 9.37
N GLU A 240 22.76 -12.89 10.68
CA GLU A 240 23.58 -13.88 11.37
C GLU A 240 22.73 -15.12 11.65
N ILE A 241 23.15 -16.26 11.10
CA ILE A 241 22.39 -17.50 11.14
C ILE A 241 23.29 -18.63 11.66
N GLU A 242 22.82 -19.31 12.70
CA GLU A 242 23.50 -20.43 13.34
C GLU A 242 22.78 -21.76 13.08
N ALA A 243 23.49 -22.86 13.32
CA ALA A 243 22.91 -24.18 13.38
C ALA A 243 21.99 -24.31 14.60
N ASP A 244 20.90 -25.05 14.45
CA ASP A 244 19.94 -25.31 15.51
C ASP A 244 19.39 -26.74 15.40
N PRO A 245 18.96 -27.41 16.49
CA PRO A 245 18.36 -28.75 16.40
C PRO A 245 17.21 -28.87 15.39
N GLY A 246 16.48 -27.78 15.11
CA GLY A 246 15.44 -27.70 14.10
C GLY A 246 15.90 -27.23 12.71
N GLY A 247 17.21 -27.24 12.43
CA GLY A 247 17.81 -26.80 11.17
C GLY A 247 18.72 -25.59 11.37
N ARG A 248 18.19 -24.38 11.11
CA ARG A 248 18.94 -23.13 11.25
C ARG A 248 18.07 -22.01 11.83
N ARG A 249 18.69 -21.11 12.58
CA ARG A 249 18.01 -20.02 13.29
C ARG A 249 18.79 -18.70 13.15
N VAL A 250 18.07 -17.58 13.03
CA VAL A 250 18.66 -16.25 13.17
C VAL A 250 19.12 -16.01 14.61
N CYS A 251 20.36 -15.59 14.80
CA CYS A 251 20.91 -15.18 16.09
C CYS A 251 21.26 -13.68 16.15
N GLY A 252 21.25 -12.99 15.01
CA GLY A 252 21.51 -11.55 14.97
C GLY A 252 21.42 -10.95 13.57
N VAL A 253 21.78 -9.67 13.49
CA VAL A 253 21.87 -8.90 12.25
C VAL A 253 23.15 -8.08 12.24
N GLU A 254 23.77 -7.97 11.06
CA GLU A 254 24.94 -7.13 10.80
C GLU A 254 24.48 -5.84 10.11
N LEU A 255 24.94 -4.70 10.60
CA LEU A 255 24.67 -3.39 10.02
C LEU A 255 25.77 -2.97 9.04
N ALA A 256 25.47 -2.02 8.15
CA ALA A 256 26.43 -1.51 7.16
C ALA A 256 27.69 -0.86 7.78
N ASP A 257 27.64 -0.45 9.05
CA ASP A 257 28.80 0.08 9.79
C ASP A 257 29.67 -1.03 10.42
N GLY A 258 29.32 -2.30 10.21
CA GLY A 258 29.99 -3.47 10.77
C GLY A 258 29.55 -3.85 12.18
N SER A 259 28.62 -3.12 12.80
CA SER A 259 28.09 -3.50 14.11
C SER A 259 27.12 -4.69 14.01
N CYS A 260 27.19 -5.57 15.01
CA CYS A 260 26.30 -6.74 15.10
C CYS A 260 25.33 -6.57 16.27
N LEU A 261 24.05 -6.87 16.01
CA LEU A 261 22.99 -6.84 17.02
C LEU A 261 22.41 -8.25 17.18
N GLN A 262 22.48 -8.79 18.39
CA GLN A 262 21.91 -10.10 18.71
C GLN A 262 20.38 -10.02 18.74
N ALA A 263 19.74 -10.98 18.05
CA ALA A 263 18.30 -11.12 18.00
C ALA A 263 17.89 -12.51 17.49
N ARG A 264 17.01 -13.19 18.23
CA ARG A 264 16.36 -14.44 17.80
C ARG A 264 15.00 -14.26 17.14
N HIS A 265 14.48 -13.03 17.15
CA HIS A 265 13.19 -12.66 16.54
C HIS A 265 13.38 -11.42 15.67
N VAL A 266 13.42 -11.63 14.35
CA VAL A 266 13.68 -10.60 13.35
C VAL A 266 12.51 -10.52 12.38
N VAL A 267 11.78 -9.41 12.40
CA VAL A 267 10.76 -9.09 11.41
C VAL A 267 11.41 -8.44 10.20
N LEU A 268 11.24 -9.05 9.03
CA LEU A 268 11.78 -8.55 7.77
C LEU A 268 10.67 -7.84 6.97
N ALA A 269 10.58 -6.52 7.10
CA ALA A 269 9.54 -5.67 6.50
C ALA A 269 10.13 -4.62 5.54
N VAL A 270 11.10 -5.04 4.72
CA VAL A 270 11.99 -4.17 3.92
C VAL A 270 11.37 -3.56 2.65
N GLY A 271 10.11 -3.90 2.34
CA GLY A 271 9.48 -3.52 1.08
C GLY A 271 10.08 -4.24 -0.13
N HIS A 272 9.51 -4.05 -1.31
CA HIS A 272 9.90 -4.81 -2.52
C HIS A 272 11.04 -4.16 -3.32
N SER A 273 11.53 -3.01 -2.88
CA SER A 273 12.65 -2.30 -3.53
C SER A 273 14.02 -2.65 -2.94
N ALA A 274 14.08 -3.38 -1.82
CA ALA A 274 15.31 -3.78 -1.13
C ALA A 274 16.04 -4.96 -1.84
N ARG A 275 16.46 -4.71 -3.07
CA ARG A 275 17.03 -5.71 -3.99
C ARG A 275 18.37 -6.28 -3.52
N ASP A 276 19.18 -5.43 -2.92
CA ASP A 276 20.41 -5.79 -2.20
C ASP A 276 20.11 -6.74 -1.02
N THR A 277 19.09 -6.45 -0.22
CA THR A 277 18.65 -7.35 0.85
C THR A 277 18.19 -8.69 0.29
N PHE A 278 17.44 -8.72 -0.83
CA PHE A 278 17.06 -9.99 -1.48
C PHE A 278 18.28 -10.80 -1.95
N ALA A 279 19.28 -10.13 -2.52
CA ALA A 279 20.53 -10.78 -2.90
C ALA A 279 21.31 -11.32 -1.68
N SER A 280 21.34 -10.57 -0.57
CA SER A 280 21.93 -11.03 0.69
C SER A 280 21.20 -12.27 1.23
N LEU A 281 19.87 -12.23 1.31
CA LEU A 281 19.07 -13.35 1.82
C LEU A 281 19.28 -14.62 0.98
N HIS A 282 19.33 -14.47 -0.35
CA HIS A 282 19.62 -15.59 -1.25
C HIS A 282 21.01 -16.18 -1.00
N ARG A 283 22.04 -15.33 -0.88
CA ARG A 283 23.41 -15.73 -0.57
C ARG A 283 23.51 -16.41 0.80
N ASP A 284 22.77 -15.91 1.77
CA ASP A 284 22.72 -16.46 3.13
C ASP A 284 21.84 -17.74 3.18
N GLY A 285 21.27 -18.19 2.06
CA GLY A 285 20.52 -19.44 1.92
C GLY A 285 19.10 -19.42 2.50
N VAL A 286 18.52 -18.23 2.71
CA VAL A 286 17.10 -18.11 3.06
C VAL A 286 16.27 -18.52 1.83
N LEU A 287 15.20 -19.29 2.05
CA LEU A 287 14.33 -19.71 0.95
C LEU A 287 13.63 -18.50 0.32
N LEU A 288 13.81 -18.36 -0.99
CA LEU A 288 13.14 -17.39 -1.84
C LEU A 288 12.51 -18.10 -3.04
N GLU A 289 11.39 -17.59 -3.52
CA GLU A 289 10.71 -18.07 -4.72
C GLU A 289 10.46 -16.90 -5.68
N PRO A 290 10.58 -17.09 -7.00
CA PRO A 290 10.19 -16.06 -7.95
C PRO A 290 8.67 -15.85 -7.87
N LYS A 291 8.24 -14.58 -7.92
CA LYS A 291 6.82 -14.24 -7.85
C LYS A 291 6.44 -13.38 -9.05
N PRO A 292 5.38 -13.74 -9.80
CA PRO A 292 4.81 -12.88 -10.82
C PRO A 292 4.40 -11.50 -10.28
N PHE A 293 4.53 -10.49 -11.12
CA PHE A 293 4.14 -9.11 -10.88
C PHE A 293 3.68 -8.48 -12.20
N SER A 294 3.52 -7.17 -12.25
CA SER A 294 3.06 -6.47 -13.46
C SER A 294 4.01 -5.34 -13.87
N ILE A 295 4.14 -5.12 -15.17
CA ILE A 295 4.90 -4.03 -15.78
C ILE A 295 3.98 -3.18 -16.66
N GLY A 296 4.27 -1.89 -16.77
CA GLY A 296 3.64 -1.04 -17.78
C GLY A 296 4.14 0.39 -17.71
N VAL A 297 3.24 1.34 -17.89
CA VAL A 297 3.57 2.78 -17.96
C VAL A 297 2.56 3.60 -17.18
N ARG A 298 2.90 4.85 -16.84
CA ARG A 298 1.93 5.80 -16.29
C ARG A 298 1.21 6.50 -17.42
N LEU A 299 -0.12 6.53 -17.38
CA LEU A 299 -0.96 7.25 -18.33
C LEU A 299 -1.61 8.45 -17.64
N GLU A 300 -1.51 9.64 -18.26
CA GLU A 300 -2.09 10.90 -17.78
C GLU A 300 -3.19 11.43 -18.70
N HIS A 301 -4.30 11.85 -18.09
CA HIS A 301 -5.42 12.56 -18.73
C HIS A 301 -5.77 13.80 -17.90
N PRO A 302 -6.45 14.82 -18.46
CA PRO A 302 -7.03 15.88 -17.66
C PRO A 302 -8.00 15.30 -16.62
N GLN A 303 -7.90 15.72 -15.36
CA GLN A 303 -8.80 15.24 -14.30
C GLN A 303 -10.27 15.55 -14.64
N SER A 304 -10.53 16.68 -15.30
CA SER A 304 -11.87 17.07 -15.76
C SER A 304 -12.53 16.09 -16.72
N LEU A 305 -11.74 15.39 -17.55
CA LEU A 305 -12.25 14.33 -18.43
C LEU A 305 -12.78 13.16 -17.60
N ILE A 306 -12.02 12.73 -16.59
CA ILE A 306 -12.40 11.64 -15.69
C ILE A 306 -13.61 12.04 -14.85
N ASP A 307 -13.62 13.27 -14.31
CA ASP A 307 -14.74 13.81 -13.54
C ASP A 307 -16.02 13.83 -14.38
N SER A 308 -15.96 14.35 -15.60
CA SER A 308 -17.11 14.39 -16.51
C SER A 308 -17.60 12.97 -16.83
N ALA A 309 -16.68 12.04 -17.11
CA ALA A 309 -17.02 10.67 -17.44
C ALA A 309 -17.63 9.91 -16.26
N ARG A 310 -17.25 10.19 -15.01
CA ARG A 310 -17.72 9.46 -13.83
C ARG A 310 -18.91 10.12 -13.16
N TRP A 311 -18.88 11.44 -13.01
CA TRP A 311 -19.87 12.21 -12.27
C TRP A 311 -20.89 12.93 -13.16
N GLY A 312 -20.64 13.05 -14.47
CA GLY A 312 -21.57 13.71 -15.39
C GLY A 312 -21.88 15.14 -14.94
N PRO A 313 -23.16 15.55 -14.86
CA PRO A 313 -23.56 16.87 -14.38
C PRO A 313 -23.12 17.18 -12.93
N CYS A 314 -22.83 16.16 -12.12
CA CYS A 314 -22.37 16.33 -10.74
C CYS A 314 -20.84 16.52 -10.62
N ALA A 315 -20.11 16.62 -11.73
CA ALA A 315 -18.67 16.93 -11.70
C ALA A 315 -18.41 18.25 -10.96
N GLY A 316 -17.42 18.28 -10.07
CA GLY A 316 -17.13 19.43 -9.22
C GLY A 316 -17.96 19.53 -7.93
N HIS A 317 -18.90 18.60 -7.70
CA HIS A 317 -19.68 18.59 -6.47
C HIS A 317 -18.75 18.40 -5.23
N PRO A 318 -18.83 19.28 -4.21
CA PRO A 318 -17.85 19.33 -3.12
C PRO A 318 -17.81 18.06 -2.26
N ARG A 319 -18.90 17.29 -2.20
CA ARG A 319 -18.96 16.01 -1.46
C ARG A 319 -18.52 14.79 -2.27
N LEU A 320 -18.32 14.91 -3.58
CA LEU A 320 -17.84 13.80 -4.44
C LEU A 320 -16.33 13.80 -4.58
N GLY A 321 -15.72 14.99 -4.68
CA GLY A 321 -14.29 15.15 -4.92
C GLY A 321 -13.86 14.67 -6.32
N ALA A 322 -12.55 14.61 -6.53
CA ALA A 322 -11.96 14.14 -7.78
C ALA A 322 -12.32 12.68 -8.06
N ALA A 323 -12.79 12.41 -9.27
CA ALA A 323 -13.25 11.10 -9.69
C ALA A 323 -12.13 10.07 -9.76
N GLU A 324 -12.49 8.84 -9.41
CA GLU A 324 -11.61 7.67 -9.46
C GLU A 324 -12.05 6.70 -10.57
N TYR A 325 -11.12 5.87 -11.05
CA TYR A 325 -11.44 4.71 -11.86
C TYR A 325 -10.64 3.46 -11.48
N LYS A 326 -11.22 2.32 -11.87
CA LYS A 326 -10.58 1.02 -11.96
C LYS A 326 -10.98 0.39 -13.29
N LEU A 327 -10.00 -0.01 -14.09
CA LEU A 327 -10.17 -0.57 -15.43
C LEU A 327 -9.43 -1.90 -15.51
N VAL A 328 -10.01 -2.86 -16.21
CA VAL A 328 -9.44 -4.18 -16.50
C VAL A 328 -9.90 -4.58 -17.91
N HIS A 329 -8.97 -5.09 -18.71
CA HIS A 329 -9.22 -5.67 -20.02
C HIS A 329 -8.51 -7.03 -20.08
N HIS A 330 -9.23 -8.06 -20.49
CA HIS A 330 -8.73 -9.42 -20.60
C HIS A 330 -8.38 -9.69 -22.07
N LEU A 331 -7.17 -10.19 -22.31
CA LEU A 331 -6.67 -10.51 -23.63
C LEU A 331 -6.99 -11.97 -23.99
N ASP A 332 -6.96 -12.27 -25.28
CA ASP A 332 -7.23 -13.62 -25.80
C ASP A 332 -6.16 -14.64 -25.35
N ASP A 333 -4.94 -14.19 -25.04
CA ASP A 333 -3.85 -15.04 -24.53
C ASP A 333 -3.94 -15.33 -23.02
N GLY A 334 -4.99 -14.84 -22.35
CA GLY A 334 -5.24 -15.02 -20.92
C GLY A 334 -4.61 -13.95 -20.02
N ARG A 335 -3.75 -13.06 -20.56
CA ARG A 335 -3.22 -11.93 -19.79
C ARG A 335 -4.31 -10.89 -19.53
N SER A 336 -4.05 -10.02 -18.57
CA SER A 336 -4.94 -8.91 -18.25
C SER A 336 -4.16 -7.61 -18.14
N VAL A 337 -4.64 -6.58 -18.81
CA VAL A 337 -4.18 -5.20 -18.63
C VAL A 337 -5.14 -4.49 -17.68
N TYR A 338 -4.61 -3.79 -16.69
CA TYR A 338 -5.43 -3.12 -15.71
C TYR A 338 -4.82 -1.81 -15.21
N SER A 339 -5.68 -0.94 -14.69
CA SER A 339 -5.25 0.27 -14.01
C SER A 339 -4.78 -0.04 -12.59
N PHE A 340 -3.58 0.41 -12.25
CA PHE A 340 -2.92 0.26 -10.97
C PHE A 340 -2.61 1.63 -10.35
N CYS A 341 -2.76 1.73 -9.02
CA CYS A 341 -2.41 2.93 -8.25
C CYS A 341 -2.91 4.24 -8.90
N MET A 342 -4.18 4.26 -9.35
CA MET A 342 -4.78 5.44 -9.97
C MET A 342 -4.82 6.61 -8.97
N CYS A 343 -4.33 7.79 -9.34
CA CYS A 343 -4.16 8.96 -8.50
C CYS A 343 -4.99 10.12 -9.09
N PRO A 344 -6.17 10.44 -8.50
CA PRO A 344 -6.98 11.57 -8.94
C PRO A 344 -6.28 12.88 -8.65
N GLY A 345 -6.31 13.81 -9.60
CA GLY A 345 -5.73 15.15 -9.50
C GLY A 345 -4.34 15.08 -8.88
N GLY A 346 -3.49 14.23 -9.46
CA GLY A 346 -2.20 13.83 -8.91
C GLY A 346 -1.05 14.05 -9.88
N LEU A 347 0.11 13.54 -9.49
CA LEU A 347 1.37 13.65 -10.22
C LEU A 347 1.96 12.25 -10.44
N VAL A 348 2.56 12.04 -11.60
CA VAL A 348 3.50 10.95 -11.85
C VAL A 348 4.82 11.32 -11.20
N VAL A 349 5.48 10.37 -10.53
CA VAL A 349 6.69 10.65 -9.74
C VAL A 349 7.87 9.76 -10.13
N ALA A 350 9.09 10.31 -10.05
CA ALA A 350 10.31 9.55 -10.15
C ALA A 350 10.52 8.71 -8.89
N ALA A 351 10.38 7.39 -9.05
CA ALA A 351 10.33 6.42 -7.95
C ALA A 351 11.55 5.49 -7.91
N ALA A 352 12.63 5.84 -8.61
CA ALA A 352 13.88 5.09 -8.62
C ALA A 352 14.49 4.99 -7.21
N SER A 353 15.19 3.88 -6.96
CA SER A 353 16.00 3.66 -5.74
C SER A 353 17.41 3.15 -6.06
N GLU A 354 17.78 3.08 -7.33
CA GLU A 354 19.09 2.60 -7.79
C GLU A 354 19.68 3.60 -8.80
N PRO A 355 20.99 3.91 -8.73
CA PRO A 355 21.63 4.73 -9.74
C PRO A 355 21.52 4.11 -11.13
N GLY A 356 21.32 4.94 -12.15
CA GLY A 356 21.25 4.48 -13.55
C GLY A 356 19.95 3.76 -13.94
N HIS A 357 18.93 3.82 -13.09
CA HIS A 357 17.63 3.17 -13.27
C HIS A 357 16.50 4.19 -13.18
N LEU A 358 15.45 4.03 -13.98
CA LEU A 358 14.28 4.90 -14.00
C LEU A 358 13.00 4.10 -13.76
N VAL A 359 12.19 4.59 -12.81
CA VAL A 359 10.93 3.97 -12.39
C VAL A 359 9.90 5.07 -12.21
N THR A 360 8.68 4.83 -12.65
CA THR A 360 7.53 5.70 -12.38
C THR A 360 6.65 5.13 -11.26
N ASN A 361 5.95 6.02 -10.57
CA ASN A 361 4.79 5.73 -9.74
C ASN A 361 3.85 6.96 -9.76
N GLY A 362 2.83 7.00 -8.90
CA GLY A 362 1.90 8.10 -8.80
C GLY A 362 1.68 8.54 -7.36
N MET A 363 1.39 9.83 -7.19
CA MET A 363 0.97 10.40 -5.91
C MET A 363 -0.13 11.43 -6.10
N SER A 364 -0.91 11.68 -5.06
CA SER A 364 -1.79 12.84 -4.98
C SER A 364 -1.63 13.52 -3.61
N GLN A 365 -1.86 14.83 -3.60
CA GLN A 365 -2.07 15.54 -2.34
C GLN A 365 -3.46 15.20 -1.78
N HIS A 366 -3.70 15.53 -0.50
CA HIS A 366 -5.02 15.34 0.10
C HIS A 366 -6.13 16.08 -0.66
N SER A 367 -5.82 17.24 -1.25
CA SER A 367 -6.76 18.03 -2.06
C SER A 367 -7.13 17.40 -3.41
N ARG A 368 -6.28 16.49 -3.96
CA ARG A 368 -6.46 15.86 -5.28
C ARG A 368 -6.86 16.87 -6.38
N ASN A 369 -6.16 18.00 -6.42
CA ASN A 369 -6.53 19.15 -7.26
C ASN A 369 -5.46 19.51 -8.31
N GLU A 370 -4.50 18.62 -8.57
CA GLU A 370 -3.60 18.78 -9.72
C GLU A 370 -4.37 18.59 -11.03
N ARG A 371 -3.77 19.04 -12.13
CA ARG A 371 -4.45 19.10 -13.44
C ARG A 371 -4.82 17.73 -14.01
N ASN A 372 -4.00 16.73 -13.74
CA ASN A 372 -4.10 15.42 -14.39
C ASN A 372 -4.59 14.34 -13.42
N ALA A 373 -5.43 13.44 -13.93
CA ALA A 373 -5.58 12.10 -13.38
C ALA A 373 -4.43 11.24 -13.93
N ASN A 374 -3.88 10.33 -13.12
CA ASN A 374 -2.93 9.35 -13.63
C ASN A 374 -3.14 7.96 -13.07
N SER A 375 -2.70 6.92 -13.78
CA SER A 375 -2.61 5.56 -13.26
C SER A 375 -1.53 4.77 -13.97
N GLY A 376 -0.93 3.77 -13.30
CA GLY A 376 -0.18 2.74 -13.99
C GLY A 376 -1.14 1.91 -14.85
N ILE A 377 -0.88 1.77 -16.14
CA ILE A 377 -1.57 0.80 -17.00
C ILE A 377 -0.59 -0.33 -17.20
N VAL A 378 -0.88 -1.47 -16.57
CA VAL A 378 0.10 -2.54 -16.39
C VAL A 378 -0.48 -3.88 -16.83
N VAL A 379 0.38 -4.75 -17.32
CA VAL A 379 0.08 -6.13 -17.71
C VAL A 379 0.79 -7.09 -16.77
N GLY A 380 0.11 -8.19 -16.43
CA GLY A 380 0.70 -9.28 -15.66
C GLY A 380 1.82 -9.99 -16.44
N LEU A 381 2.91 -10.26 -15.75
CA LEU A 381 3.96 -11.18 -16.21
C LEU A 381 3.61 -12.60 -15.77
N GLU A 382 4.01 -13.56 -16.57
CA GLU A 382 4.10 -14.97 -16.16
C GLU A 382 5.55 -15.32 -15.78
N LEU A 383 5.77 -16.47 -15.15
CA LEU A 383 7.13 -16.87 -14.73
C LEU A 383 8.05 -17.11 -15.93
N GLU A 384 7.50 -17.54 -17.06
CA GLU A 384 8.20 -17.79 -18.31
C GLU A 384 8.82 -16.50 -18.88
N ASP A 385 8.18 -15.34 -18.65
CA ASP A 385 8.70 -14.03 -19.07
C ASP A 385 10.00 -13.65 -18.33
N LEU A 386 10.26 -14.26 -17.18
CA LEU A 386 11.42 -14.00 -16.33
C LEU A 386 12.62 -14.88 -16.68
N LEU A 387 12.40 -16.01 -17.37
CA LEU A 387 13.45 -16.99 -17.69
C LEU A 387 14.68 -16.37 -18.38
N PRO A 388 14.55 -15.44 -19.34
CA PRO A 388 15.72 -14.83 -20.00
C PRO A 388 16.61 -13.97 -19.09
N TYR A 389 16.13 -13.62 -17.90
CA TYR A 389 16.80 -12.70 -16.96
C TYR A 389 17.41 -13.41 -15.75
N GLY A 390 17.03 -14.67 -15.52
CA GLY A 390 17.55 -15.50 -14.42
C GLY A 390 18.76 -16.33 -14.82
N ARG A 391 19.36 -17.00 -13.83
CA ARG A 391 20.43 -17.99 -14.01
C ARG A 391 19.93 -19.38 -14.40
N GLY A 392 18.63 -19.54 -14.58
CA GLY A 392 17.96 -20.80 -14.89
C GLY A 392 16.52 -20.81 -14.40
N GLN A 393 15.84 -21.93 -14.65
CA GLN A 393 14.47 -22.13 -14.19
C GLN A 393 14.41 -22.09 -12.66
N GLY A 394 13.47 -21.30 -12.13
CA GLY A 394 13.26 -21.17 -10.69
C GLY A 394 14.25 -20.23 -9.99
N ASP A 395 15.12 -19.50 -10.70
CA ASP A 395 15.96 -18.46 -10.07
C ASP A 395 15.06 -17.43 -9.36
N PRO A 396 15.10 -17.33 -8.02
CA PRO A 396 14.21 -16.45 -7.29
C PRO A 396 14.47 -14.97 -7.57
N LEU A 397 15.66 -14.60 -8.07
CA LEU A 397 16.02 -13.21 -8.35
C LEU A 397 15.81 -12.81 -9.82
N ALA A 398 15.27 -13.69 -10.67
CA ALA A 398 14.99 -13.40 -12.07
C ALA A 398 14.07 -12.18 -12.25
N GLY A 399 13.05 -12.04 -11.38
CA GLY A 399 12.16 -10.88 -11.41
C GLY A 399 12.86 -9.56 -11.04
N VAL A 400 13.85 -9.61 -10.14
CA VAL A 400 14.68 -8.43 -9.80
C VAL A 400 15.54 -8.02 -11.00
N ALA A 401 16.16 -9.00 -11.68
CA ALA A 401 16.95 -8.78 -12.87
C ALA A 401 16.10 -8.21 -14.02
N PHE A 402 14.90 -8.75 -14.24
CA PHE A 402 13.92 -8.23 -15.20
C PHE A 402 13.62 -6.75 -14.93
N GLN A 403 13.31 -6.39 -13.67
CA GLN A 403 13.01 -5.01 -13.34
C GLN A 403 14.21 -4.09 -13.63
N ARG A 404 15.42 -4.46 -13.19
CA ARG A 404 16.63 -3.66 -13.44
C ARG A 404 16.88 -3.44 -14.93
N HIS A 405 16.70 -4.48 -15.75
CA HIS A 405 16.88 -4.37 -17.20
C HIS A 405 15.98 -3.30 -17.84
N TRP A 406 14.67 -3.34 -17.55
CA TRP A 406 13.74 -2.38 -18.15
C TRP A 406 13.86 -0.97 -17.55
N GLU A 407 14.19 -0.88 -16.26
CA GLU A 407 14.48 0.40 -15.61
C GLU A 407 15.74 1.07 -16.16
N ALA A 408 16.79 0.30 -16.46
CA ALA A 408 18.02 0.79 -17.08
C ALA A 408 17.78 1.24 -18.54
N LYS A 409 16.99 0.48 -19.30
CA LYS A 409 16.55 0.88 -20.65
C LYS A 409 15.77 2.20 -20.62
N ALA A 410 14.84 2.35 -19.68
CA ALA A 410 14.07 3.59 -19.53
C ALA A 410 14.97 4.78 -19.13
N PHE A 411 15.96 4.57 -18.28
CA PHE A 411 16.95 5.59 -17.92
C PHE A 411 17.79 6.03 -19.12
N ALA A 412 18.28 5.07 -19.92
CA ALA A 412 19.04 5.35 -21.13
C ALA A 412 18.18 6.09 -22.18
N LEU A 413 16.94 5.64 -22.40
CA LEU A 413 15.99 6.28 -23.31
C LEU A 413 15.61 7.70 -22.86
N GLY A 414 15.61 7.93 -21.55
CA GLY A 414 15.46 9.24 -20.93
C GLY A 414 16.65 10.19 -21.15
N GLY A 415 17.77 9.70 -21.67
CA GLY A 415 19.01 10.46 -21.89
C GLY A 415 19.98 10.43 -20.71
N GLY A 416 19.89 9.41 -19.84
CA GLY A 416 20.85 9.19 -18.76
C GLY A 416 20.84 10.22 -17.63
N SER A 417 19.76 10.99 -17.49
CA SER A 417 19.65 12.16 -16.58
C SER A 417 18.41 12.13 -15.68
N TYR A 418 17.81 10.95 -15.47
CA TYR A 418 16.55 10.73 -14.74
C TYR A 418 15.31 11.43 -15.32
N ARG A 419 15.42 12.06 -16.48
CA ARG A 419 14.25 12.48 -17.27
C ARG A 419 13.54 11.24 -17.79
N ALA A 420 12.22 11.14 -17.62
CA ALA A 420 11.46 9.97 -18.07
C ALA A 420 11.20 10.02 -19.58
N PRO A 421 11.30 8.90 -20.31
CA PRO A 421 10.76 8.83 -21.65
C PRO A 421 9.24 9.07 -21.60
N VAL A 422 8.72 9.89 -22.52
CA VAL A 422 7.29 10.21 -22.63
C VAL A 422 6.82 10.05 -24.06
N GLN A 423 5.60 9.57 -24.27
CA GLN A 423 5.01 9.39 -25.58
C GLN A 423 3.54 9.80 -25.58
N ARG A 424 3.10 10.50 -26.64
CA ARG A 424 1.67 10.74 -26.87
C ARG A 424 0.98 9.42 -27.22
N LEU A 425 -0.25 9.23 -26.73
CA LEU A 425 -0.98 7.99 -26.91
C LEU A 425 -1.20 7.66 -28.39
N ASP A 426 -1.52 8.65 -29.22
CA ASP A 426 -1.71 8.43 -30.66
C ASP A 426 -0.42 7.94 -31.36
N ASP A 427 0.73 8.47 -30.98
CA ASP A 427 2.04 8.03 -31.50
C ASP A 427 2.37 6.59 -31.04
N PHE A 428 2.06 6.24 -29.79
CA PHE A 428 2.26 4.89 -29.26
C PHE A 428 1.35 3.86 -29.95
N LEU A 429 0.05 4.16 -30.11
CA LEU A 429 -0.92 3.29 -30.77
C LEU A 429 -0.61 3.11 -32.25
N ALA A 430 -0.14 4.16 -32.92
CA ALA A 430 0.26 4.11 -34.34
C ALA A 430 1.65 3.48 -34.58
N GLY A 431 2.38 3.11 -33.52
CA GLY A 431 3.72 2.51 -33.64
C GLY A 431 4.77 3.44 -34.25
N ARG A 432 4.66 4.74 -33.99
CA ARG A 432 5.62 5.73 -34.51
C ARG A 432 6.88 5.71 -33.66
N GLY A 433 8.03 5.44 -34.30
CA GLY A 433 9.36 5.40 -33.64
C GLY A 433 9.90 6.73 -33.12
N ARG A 434 9.12 7.81 -33.19
CA ARG A 434 9.39 9.10 -32.55
C ARG A 434 8.08 9.66 -31.99
N SER A 435 8.13 10.15 -30.74
CA SER A 435 7.03 10.92 -30.18
C SER A 435 7.13 12.38 -30.59
N ARG A 436 6.00 12.99 -30.91
CA ARG A 436 5.87 14.45 -30.88
C ARG A 436 6.02 14.94 -29.42
N PRO A 437 6.44 16.20 -29.21
CA PRO A 437 6.45 16.80 -27.88
C PRO A 437 5.04 16.85 -27.28
N PRO A 438 4.91 16.91 -25.93
CA PRO A 438 3.62 17.04 -25.26
C PRO A 438 2.78 18.20 -25.81
N GLY A 439 1.47 17.97 -25.91
CA GLY A 439 0.50 18.95 -26.43
C GLY A 439 -0.13 19.79 -25.31
N SER A 440 -1.46 19.88 -25.30
CA SER A 440 -2.20 20.61 -24.25
C SER A 440 -2.02 19.99 -22.85
N ILE A 441 -1.87 18.66 -22.79
CA ILE A 441 -1.58 17.93 -21.57
C ILE A 441 -0.07 18.03 -21.30
N GLN A 442 0.28 18.57 -20.14
CA GLN A 442 1.66 18.69 -19.69
C GLN A 442 2.00 17.50 -18.78
N PRO A 443 3.17 16.86 -18.94
CA PRO A 443 3.58 15.76 -18.08
C PRO A 443 3.83 16.27 -16.66
N SER A 444 3.35 15.52 -15.67
CA SER A 444 3.58 15.87 -14.26
C SER A 444 4.88 15.32 -13.69
N TYR A 445 5.51 14.36 -14.39
CA TYR A 445 6.75 13.74 -13.96
C TYR A 445 7.88 14.77 -13.81
N ALA A 446 8.46 14.81 -12.62
CA ALA A 446 9.67 15.55 -12.28
C ALA A 446 10.81 14.55 -11.97
N PRO A 447 12.06 14.77 -12.43
CA PRO A 447 12.66 16.06 -12.82
C PRO A 447 12.39 16.56 -14.25
N GLY A 448 11.77 15.75 -15.10
CA GLY A 448 11.34 16.17 -16.45
C GLY A 448 11.22 15.00 -17.40
N THR A 449 10.87 15.26 -18.66
CA THR A 449 10.54 14.20 -19.63
C THR A 449 11.19 14.37 -21.01
N THR A 450 11.62 13.27 -21.62
CA THR A 450 12.21 13.22 -22.97
C THR A 450 11.21 12.55 -23.93
N PRO A 451 10.71 13.21 -25.00
CA PRO A 451 9.90 12.53 -26.00
C PRO A 451 10.65 11.34 -26.61
N ALA A 452 10.07 10.15 -26.54
CA ALA A 452 10.70 8.91 -26.97
C ALA A 452 9.65 7.84 -27.37
N ASP A 453 10.10 6.77 -28.02
CA ASP A 453 9.28 5.59 -28.27
C ASP A 453 9.36 4.62 -27.09
N LEU A 454 8.28 4.50 -26.32
CA LEU A 454 8.22 3.66 -25.12
C LEU A 454 8.29 2.17 -25.42
N SER A 455 8.05 1.75 -26.67
CA SER A 455 8.25 0.35 -27.05
C SER A 455 9.71 -0.10 -26.88
N ALA A 456 10.67 0.83 -26.92
CA ALA A 456 12.09 0.54 -26.69
C ALA A 456 12.43 0.17 -25.23
N CYS A 457 11.56 0.51 -24.27
CA CYS A 457 11.75 0.22 -22.84
C CYS A 457 10.66 -0.67 -22.24
N LEU A 458 9.93 -1.43 -23.06
CA LEU A 458 8.95 -2.42 -22.63
C LEU A 458 9.13 -3.75 -23.38
N PRO A 459 8.75 -4.89 -22.78
CA PRO A 459 8.64 -6.15 -23.51
C PRO A 459 7.60 -6.07 -24.64
N ASP A 460 7.83 -6.78 -25.74
CA ASP A 460 6.92 -6.80 -26.89
C ASP A 460 5.49 -7.22 -26.53
N PHE A 461 5.33 -8.23 -25.67
CA PHE A 461 4.02 -8.67 -25.19
C PHE A 461 3.28 -7.54 -24.45
N ALA A 462 4.01 -6.72 -23.69
CA ALA A 462 3.42 -5.63 -22.92
C ALA A 462 3.02 -4.47 -23.86
N VAL A 463 3.84 -4.16 -24.85
CA VAL A 463 3.51 -3.17 -25.88
C VAL A 463 2.24 -3.58 -26.63
N ALA A 464 2.17 -4.83 -27.11
CA ALA A 464 1.00 -5.36 -27.79
C ALA A 464 -0.25 -5.27 -26.90
N ALA A 465 -0.13 -5.71 -25.65
CA ALA A 465 -1.26 -5.72 -24.73
C ALA A 465 -1.79 -4.33 -24.40
N LEU A 466 -0.90 -3.35 -24.18
CA LEU A 466 -1.28 -1.96 -23.94
C LEU A 466 -1.98 -1.33 -25.15
N ARG A 467 -1.50 -1.63 -26.38
CA ARG A 467 -2.12 -1.14 -27.62
C ARG A 467 -3.53 -1.67 -27.84
N GLU A 468 -3.82 -2.89 -27.40
CA GLU A 468 -5.15 -3.47 -27.44
C GLU A 468 -6.07 -2.89 -26.35
N ALA A 469 -5.57 -2.84 -25.10
CA ALA A 469 -6.40 -2.54 -23.94
C ALA A 469 -6.78 -1.06 -23.81
N ILE A 470 -5.89 -0.12 -24.16
CA ILE A 470 -6.16 1.32 -23.97
C ILE A 470 -7.38 1.78 -24.81
N PRO A 471 -7.51 1.42 -26.10
CA PRO A 471 -8.73 1.67 -26.86
C PRO A 471 -9.97 0.99 -26.26
N ALA A 472 -9.84 -0.22 -25.72
CA ALA A 472 -10.96 -0.92 -25.09
C ALA A 472 -11.48 -0.18 -23.83
N PHE A 473 -10.61 0.49 -23.09
CA PHE A 473 -10.99 1.30 -21.92
C PHE A 473 -11.86 2.51 -22.26
N GLU A 474 -11.84 3.00 -23.49
CA GLU A 474 -12.71 4.09 -23.92
C GLU A 474 -14.20 3.75 -23.79
N ARG A 475 -14.56 2.46 -23.90
CA ARG A 475 -15.94 1.99 -23.67
C ARG A 475 -16.41 2.25 -22.24
N SER A 476 -15.49 2.27 -21.28
CA SER A 476 -15.79 2.52 -19.86
C SER A 476 -15.68 4.00 -19.49
N ILE A 477 -14.75 4.72 -20.12
CA ILE A 477 -14.49 6.14 -19.89
C ILE A 477 -14.38 6.81 -21.27
N PRO A 478 -15.43 7.45 -21.78
CA PRO A 478 -15.36 8.16 -23.07
C PRO A 478 -14.22 9.18 -23.09
N GLY A 479 -13.41 9.17 -24.16
CA GLY A 479 -12.21 10.01 -24.27
C GLY A 479 -10.95 9.45 -23.60
N TYR A 480 -10.99 8.25 -23.02
CA TYR A 480 -9.80 7.64 -22.41
C TYR A 480 -8.70 7.34 -23.43
N ALA A 481 -9.03 7.06 -24.69
CA ALA A 481 -8.06 6.89 -25.76
C ALA A 481 -7.73 8.20 -26.51
N MET A 482 -7.92 9.37 -25.87
CA MET A 482 -7.59 10.65 -26.50
C MET A 482 -6.12 10.70 -26.93
N GLY A 483 -5.87 11.11 -28.17
CA GLY A 483 -4.53 11.05 -28.75
C GLY A 483 -3.47 11.86 -28.01
N GLU A 484 -3.85 12.96 -27.36
CA GLU A 484 -2.93 13.81 -26.60
C GLU A 484 -2.55 13.25 -25.21
N ALA A 485 -3.21 12.19 -24.73
CA ALA A 485 -2.88 11.58 -23.44
C ALA A 485 -1.42 11.15 -23.39
N LEU A 486 -0.80 11.24 -22.21
CA LEU A 486 0.64 11.04 -22.08
C LEU A 486 0.96 9.72 -21.38
N LEU A 487 1.75 8.89 -22.05
CA LEU A 487 2.37 7.70 -21.47
C LEU A 487 3.77 8.09 -20.98
N THR A 488 4.13 7.75 -19.74
CA THR A 488 5.36 8.18 -19.10
C THR A 488 6.10 7.03 -18.42
N GLY A 489 7.39 6.87 -18.76
CA GLY A 489 8.35 5.98 -18.12
C GLY A 489 7.91 4.53 -18.04
N VAL A 490 8.50 3.78 -17.10
CA VAL A 490 8.16 2.38 -16.83
C VAL A 490 7.73 2.20 -15.38
N GLU A 491 6.58 1.55 -15.19
CA GLU A 491 6.04 1.16 -13.88
C GLU A 491 6.38 -0.33 -13.67
N THR A 492 7.51 -0.60 -13.02
CA THR A 492 8.08 -1.96 -12.89
C THR A 492 7.88 -2.58 -11.51
N ARG A 493 7.45 -1.78 -10.53
CA ARG A 493 7.45 -2.16 -9.10
C ARG A 493 6.04 -2.16 -8.51
N THR A 494 5.14 -2.89 -9.15
CA THR A 494 3.71 -2.98 -8.79
C THR A 494 3.44 -3.92 -7.60
N SER A 495 4.30 -4.92 -7.40
CA SER A 495 4.35 -5.78 -6.23
C SER A 495 5.72 -6.47 -6.16
N SER A 496 5.98 -7.26 -5.13
CA SER A 496 7.28 -7.92 -5.01
C SER A 496 7.54 -8.94 -6.13
N PRO A 497 8.75 -8.91 -6.73
CA PRO A 497 9.22 -9.92 -7.67
C PRO A 497 9.65 -11.22 -6.96
N VAL A 498 9.71 -11.20 -5.62
CA VAL A 498 10.08 -12.35 -4.80
C VAL A 498 8.99 -12.68 -3.80
N ARG A 499 8.86 -13.96 -3.49
CA ARG A 499 8.13 -14.46 -2.33
C ARG A 499 9.17 -15.01 -1.35
N ILE A 500 9.04 -14.67 -0.08
CA ILE A 500 9.85 -15.22 1.00
C ILE A 500 8.94 -16.14 1.81
N PRO A 501 8.86 -17.45 1.51
CA PRO A 501 7.83 -18.32 2.07
C PRO A 501 7.92 -18.40 3.59
N ARG A 502 6.76 -18.28 4.24
CA ARG A 502 6.61 -18.41 5.68
C ARG A 502 5.47 -19.35 6.05
N GLY A 503 5.62 -20.05 7.18
CA GLY A 503 4.66 -21.03 7.69
C GLY A 503 3.45 -20.38 8.38
N PRO A 504 2.54 -21.20 8.94
CA PRO A 504 1.39 -20.72 9.71
C PRO A 504 1.76 -19.92 10.97
N ASP A 505 2.97 -20.14 11.50
CA ASP A 505 3.59 -19.39 12.60
C ASP A 505 4.23 -18.07 12.13
N LEU A 506 4.13 -17.75 10.84
CA LEU A 506 4.68 -16.59 10.16
C LEU A 506 6.22 -16.52 10.13
N GLN A 507 6.90 -17.63 10.44
CA GLN A 507 8.36 -17.72 10.31
C GLN A 507 8.76 -18.25 8.93
N SER A 508 9.94 -17.85 8.45
CA SER A 508 10.54 -18.41 7.23
C SER A 508 10.58 -19.94 7.30
N LEU A 509 10.21 -20.61 6.21
CA LEU A 509 10.10 -22.09 6.18
C LEU A 509 11.42 -22.80 6.50
N ASN A 510 12.56 -22.18 6.21
CA ASN A 510 13.87 -22.80 6.41
C ASN A 510 14.76 -22.05 7.40
N THR A 511 14.32 -20.94 7.98
CA THR A 511 15.16 -20.10 8.87
C THR A 511 14.34 -19.62 10.06
N ARG A 512 14.45 -20.31 11.19
CA ARG A 512 13.67 -19.98 12.40
C ARG A 512 14.08 -18.63 12.97
N GLY A 513 13.14 -17.92 13.56
CA GLY A 513 13.37 -16.57 14.11
C GLY A 513 13.27 -15.44 13.08
N LEU A 514 13.29 -15.75 11.78
CA LEU A 514 13.03 -14.80 10.71
C LEU A 514 11.52 -14.76 10.40
N TYR A 515 10.92 -13.58 10.41
CA TYR A 515 9.51 -13.37 10.10
C TYR A 515 9.38 -12.48 8.84
N PRO A 516 9.33 -13.08 7.64
CA PRO A 516 9.12 -12.33 6.40
C PRO A 516 7.76 -11.65 6.41
N ALA A 517 7.70 -10.35 6.11
CA ALA A 517 6.48 -9.57 6.28
C ALA A 517 6.25 -8.51 5.20
N GLY A 518 4.99 -8.12 5.05
CA GLY A 518 4.57 -7.03 4.18
C GLY A 518 4.77 -7.30 2.69
N GLU A 519 4.89 -6.21 1.92
CA GLU A 519 4.93 -6.29 0.47
C GLU A 519 6.22 -6.92 -0.05
N GLY A 520 7.38 -6.61 0.57
CA GLY A 520 8.68 -7.17 0.18
C GLY A 520 8.72 -8.70 0.24
N ALA A 521 8.12 -9.28 1.27
CA ALA A 521 8.00 -10.73 1.40
C ALA A 521 6.90 -11.34 0.50
N GLY A 522 6.10 -10.51 -0.18
CA GLY A 522 5.03 -10.93 -1.07
C GLY A 522 3.69 -11.21 -0.39
N TYR A 523 3.43 -10.69 0.83
CA TYR A 523 2.22 -10.96 1.63
C TYR A 523 1.24 -9.78 1.73
N ALA A 524 1.57 -8.63 1.15
CA ALA A 524 0.72 -7.45 1.08
C ALA A 524 0.88 -6.75 -0.28
N GLY A 525 -0.01 -5.79 -0.59
CA GLY A 525 0.03 -5.04 -1.85
C GLY A 525 -0.48 -3.60 -1.70
N GLY A 526 -0.21 -2.98 -0.56
CA GLY A 526 -0.66 -1.63 -0.23
C GLY A 526 -0.63 -1.34 1.26
N ILE A 527 -0.74 -0.06 1.63
CA ILE A 527 -0.54 0.47 2.99
C ILE A 527 -1.38 -0.28 4.03
N LEU A 528 -2.69 -0.39 3.80
CA LEU A 528 -3.60 -1.04 4.76
C LEU A 528 -3.28 -2.52 4.94
N SER A 529 -3.11 -3.27 3.84
CA SER A 529 -2.75 -4.70 3.92
C SER A 529 -1.38 -4.94 4.56
N ALA A 530 -0.41 -4.06 4.31
CA ALA A 530 0.91 -4.14 4.92
C ALA A 530 0.83 -3.87 6.43
N GLY A 531 0.05 -2.88 6.86
CA GLY A 531 -0.22 -2.64 8.28
C GLY A 531 -0.91 -3.83 8.97
N ILE A 532 -1.92 -4.43 8.32
CA ILE A 532 -2.58 -5.65 8.82
C ILE A 532 -1.57 -6.80 8.97
N ASP A 533 -0.70 -6.99 7.98
CA ASP A 533 0.34 -8.02 8.05
C ASP A 533 1.35 -7.76 9.18
N GLY A 534 1.74 -6.50 9.37
CA GLY A 534 2.58 -6.07 10.50
C GLY A 534 1.98 -6.42 11.86
N ILE A 535 0.68 -6.19 12.05
CA ILE A 535 -0.04 -6.58 13.28
C ILE A 535 0.03 -8.11 13.48
N ARG A 536 -0.26 -8.88 12.43
CA ARG A 536 -0.22 -10.36 12.51
C ARG A 536 1.16 -10.89 12.86
N VAL A 537 2.21 -10.32 12.26
CA VAL A 537 3.59 -10.72 12.54
C VAL A 537 4.00 -10.34 13.96
N ALA A 538 3.61 -9.16 14.45
CA ALA A 538 3.83 -8.79 15.85
C ALA A 538 3.17 -9.78 16.82
N GLU A 539 1.94 -10.22 16.54
CA GLU A 539 1.24 -11.22 17.35
C GLU A 539 1.95 -12.57 17.38
N ALA A 540 2.50 -13.00 16.24
CA ALA A 540 3.28 -14.23 16.13
C ALA A 540 4.61 -14.13 16.89
N VAL A 541 5.34 -13.02 16.73
CA VAL A 541 6.57 -12.74 17.47
C VAL A 541 6.31 -12.71 18.97
N ALA A 542 5.28 -12.00 19.42
CA ALA A 542 4.90 -11.93 20.83
C ALA A 542 4.52 -13.31 21.40
N SER A 543 3.75 -14.09 20.65
CA SER A 543 3.41 -15.47 21.01
C SER A 543 4.65 -16.36 21.14
N SER A 544 5.62 -16.21 20.24
CA SER A 544 6.87 -16.98 20.26
C SER A 544 7.77 -16.57 21.43
N LEU A 545 7.89 -15.26 21.70
CA LEU A 545 8.71 -14.71 22.79
C LEU A 545 8.18 -15.04 24.19
N LEU A 546 6.85 -15.08 24.37
CA LEU A 546 6.24 -15.19 25.70
C LEU A 546 5.78 -16.61 26.05
N ARG A 547 5.70 -17.53 25.08
CA ARG A 547 5.42 -18.95 25.34
C ARG A 547 6.64 -19.76 25.81
N THR A 548 7.83 -19.15 25.85
CA THR A 548 9.07 -19.80 26.29
C THR A 548 9.31 -19.74 27.82
N GLY A 549 8.35 -19.25 28.61
CA GLY A 549 8.32 -19.49 30.06
C GLY A 549 7.88 -20.93 30.40
N PRO A 550 8.36 -21.54 31.50
CA PRO A 550 7.98 -22.91 31.85
C PRO A 550 6.46 -23.01 31.98
N GLN A 551 5.87 -23.94 31.23
CA GLN A 551 4.46 -24.27 31.32
C GLN A 551 4.14 -24.62 32.78
N CYS A 552 3.49 -23.70 33.48
CA CYS A 552 2.83 -24.04 34.73
C CYS A 552 1.72 -25.01 34.35
N ARG A 553 1.97 -26.30 34.56
CA ARG A 553 1.00 -27.37 34.37
C ARG A 553 -0.22 -27.01 35.20
N SER A 554 -1.31 -26.66 34.53
CA SER A 554 -2.63 -26.55 35.15
C SER A 554 -2.96 -27.89 35.81
N THR A 555 -2.92 -27.92 37.13
CA THR A 555 -3.60 -28.93 37.93
C THR A 555 -5.08 -28.63 37.88
N ALA A 556 -5.83 -29.43 37.12
CA ALA A 556 -7.27 -29.50 37.27
C ALA A 556 -7.61 -30.16 38.62
N PRO A 557 -8.57 -29.63 39.40
CA PRO A 557 -9.23 -30.38 40.46
C PRO A 557 -10.57 -30.96 39.96
N PRO A 558 -11.16 -31.93 40.70
CA PRO A 558 -11.88 -33.09 40.16
C PRO A 558 -13.31 -32.82 39.66
#